data_AF-D7N949-F1
#
_entry.id   AF-D7N949-F1
#
_cell.length_a   1.000
_cell.length_b   1.000
_cell.length_c   1.000
_cell.angle_alpha   90.00
_cell.angle_beta   90.00
_cell.angle_gamma   90.00
#
_symmetry.space_group_name_H-M   'P 1'
#
loop_
_entity.id
_entity.type
_entity.pdbx_description
1 polymer ?
#
loop_
_entity_poly.entity_id
_entity_poly.type
_entity_poly.pdbx_seq_one_letter_code
_entity_poly.pdbx_strand_id
1 'polypeptide(L)'
;MFSNDRNIETIGQLVEVFKHYIELQKECLKLDVVEKVVRLITAITISAVIVVLMMLALIYLSFAAAFLLSTCLGSVAAFSIVGCCYLLLLVLCILFRHQWIERPLVRFLANLFFSK
;
A
#
# COMPACT_ATOMS: atom_id res chain seq x y z
N MET A 1 21.41 -46.37 36.49
CA MET A 1 19.97 -46.00 36.48
C MET A 1 19.81 -44.64 37.17
N PHE A 2 20.43 -43.57 36.66
CA PHE A 2 20.50 -42.26 37.36
C PHE A 2 20.79 -41.08 36.40
N SER A 3 20.05 -40.97 35.30
CA SER A 3 20.27 -39.82 34.39
C SER A 3 19.00 -39.27 33.74
N ASN A 4 17.84 -39.89 33.95
CA ASN A 4 16.61 -39.48 33.28
C ASN A 4 15.83 -38.39 34.05
N ASP A 5 15.83 -38.43 35.38
CA ASP A 5 15.00 -37.52 36.19
C ASP A 5 15.50 -36.07 36.19
N ARG A 6 16.82 -35.84 36.14
CA ARG A 6 17.38 -34.47 36.09
C ARG A 6 17.13 -33.75 34.76
N ASN A 7 16.90 -34.49 33.68
CA ASN A 7 16.62 -33.91 32.36
C ASN A 7 15.19 -33.38 32.29
N ILE A 8 14.23 -34.06 32.91
CA ILE A 8 12.81 -33.66 32.91
C ILE A 8 12.60 -32.36 33.70
N GLU A 9 13.27 -32.20 34.85
CA GLU A 9 13.26 -30.92 35.60
C GLU A 9 13.90 -29.77 34.81
N THR A 10 15.02 -30.04 34.12
CA THR A 10 15.70 -29.04 33.29
C THR A 10 14.82 -28.61 32.11
N ILE A 11 14.12 -29.55 31.47
CA ILE A 11 13.15 -29.27 30.39
C ILE A 11 11.94 -28.48 30.92
N GLY A 12 11.47 -28.77 32.14
CA GLY A 12 10.40 -28.00 32.80
C GLY A 12 10.80 -26.55 33.06
N GLN A 13 12.01 -26.32 33.58
CA GLN A 13 12.54 -24.97 33.80
C GLN A 13 12.78 -24.20 32.49
N LEU A 14 13.26 -24.89 31.44
CA LEU A 14 13.42 -24.29 30.11
C LEU A 14 12.07 -23.83 29.52
N VAL A 15 11.02 -24.64 29.64
CA VAL A 15 9.67 -24.30 29.16
C VAL A 15 9.07 -23.11 29.93
N GLU A 16 9.34 -23.02 31.22
CA GLU A 16 8.87 -21.93 32.09
C GLU A 16 9.57 -20.60 31.75
N VAL A 17 10.88 -20.63 31.54
CA VAL A 17 11.66 -19.46 31.08
C VAL A 17 11.23 -19.03 29.67
N PHE A 18 10.97 -19.98 28.76
CA PHE A 18 10.42 -19.68 27.44
C PHE A 18 9.03 -19.03 27.49
N LYS A 19 8.16 -19.51 28.39
CA LYS A 19 6.83 -18.93 28.61
C LYS A 19 6.93 -17.47 29.06
N HIS A 20 7.81 -17.20 30.02
CA HIS A 20 8.00 -15.86 30.55
C HIS A 20 8.61 -14.89 29.51
N TYR A 21 9.49 -15.40 28.64
CA TYR A 21 10.05 -14.63 27.52
C TYR A 21 8.99 -14.26 26.46
N ILE A 22 8.09 -15.20 26.13
CA ILE A 22 6.98 -14.97 25.18
C ILE A 22 5.96 -13.97 25.75
N GLU A 23 5.77 -13.97 27.07
CA GLU A 23 4.85 -13.07 27.75
C GLU A 23 5.34 -11.61 27.72
N LEU A 24 6.64 -11.39 27.94
CA LEU A 24 7.25 -10.05 27.84
C LEU A 24 7.35 -9.57 26.38
N GLN A 25 7.60 -10.48 25.44
CA GLN A 25 7.71 -10.17 24.02
C GLN A 25 6.36 -9.75 23.39
N LYS A 26 5.23 -10.22 23.93
CA LYS A 26 3.87 -9.85 23.48
C LYS A 26 3.56 -8.36 23.68
N GLU A 27 4.05 -7.74 24.74
CA GLU A 27 3.79 -6.32 25.02
C GLU A 27 4.60 -5.42 24.08
N CYS A 28 5.89 -5.71 23.89
CA CYS A 28 6.72 -4.99 22.92
C CYS A 28 6.22 -5.20 21.49
N LEU A 29 5.81 -6.41 21.11
CA LEU A 29 5.23 -6.69 19.80
C LEU A 29 3.90 -5.97 19.57
N LYS A 30 3.04 -5.83 20.59
CA LYS A 30 1.78 -5.08 20.45
C LYS A 30 2.04 -3.61 20.14
N LEU A 31 3.01 -2.99 20.82
CA LEU A 31 3.36 -1.59 20.60
C LEU A 31 4.00 -1.38 19.23
N ASP A 32 4.93 -2.26 18.82
CA ASP A 32 5.56 -2.22 17.49
C ASP A 32 4.53 -2.43 16.35
N VAL A 33 3.56 -3.32 16.53
CA VAL A 33 2.49 -3.56 15.56
C VAL A 33 1.59 -2.33 15.45
N VAL A 34 1.22 -1.71 16.58
CA VAL A 34 0.42 -0.47 16.57
C VAL A 34 1.18 0.65 15.88
N GLU A 35 2.47 0.82 16.14
CA GLU A 35 3.29 1.84 15.48
C GLU A 35 3.38 1.60 13.96
N LYS A 36 3.61 0.35 13.53
CA LYS A 36 3.60 -0.01 12.11
C LYS A 36 2.25 0.27 11.45
N VAL A 37 1.15 -0.07 12.11
CA VAL A 37 -0.22 0.18 11.60
C VAL A 37 -0.48 1.68 11.48
N VAL A 38 -0.14 2.48 12.50
CA VAL A 38 -0.30 3.94 12.46
C VAL A 38 0.54 4.56 11.35
N ARG A 39 1.80 4.13 11.19
CA ARG A 39 2.68 4.60 10.11
C ARG A 39 2.12 4.25 8.74
N LEU A 40 1.54 3.06 8.61
CA LEU A 40 0.96 2.55 7.37
C LEU A 40 -0.35 3.30 7.04
N ILE A 41 -1.22 3.53 8.02
CA ILE A 41 -2.41 4.38 7.87
C ILE A 41 -2.00 5.79 7.46
N THR A 42 -1.01 6.39 8.14
CA THR A 42 -0.53 7.74 7.83
C THR A 42 0.00 7.83 6.39
N ALA A 43 0.80 6.84 5.96
CA ALA A 43 1.27 6.76 4.59
C ALA A 43 0.12 6.62 3.57
N ILE A 44 -0.88 5.79 3.87
CA ILE A 44 -2.09 5.66 3.04
C ILE A 44 -2.84 6.98 2.97
N THR A 45 -3.07 7.66 4.09
CA THR A 45 -3.76 8.95 4.14
C THR A 45 -3.02 10.01 3.32
N ILE A 46 -1.71 10.17 3.51
CA ILE A 46 -0.89 11.12 2.74
C ILE A 46 -0.94 10.77 1.24
N SER A 47 -0.78 9.48 0.90
CA SER A 47 -0.85 9.05 -0.49
C SER A 47 -2.21 9.33 -1.12
N ALA A 48 -3.30 9.11 -0.39
CA ALA A 48 -4.65 9.39 -0.85
C ALA A 48 -4.85 10.89 -1.10
N VAL A 49 -4.40 11.75 -0.18
CA VAL A 49 -4.45 13.22 -0.35
C VAL A 49 -3.68 13.65 -1.60
N ILE A 50 -2.47 13.12 -1.81
CA ILE A 50 -1.66 13.41 -3.01
C ILE A 50 -2.39 12.97 -4.28
N VAL A 51 -2.96 11.75 -4.30
CA VAL A 51 -3.69 11.24 -5.46
C VAL A 51 -4.91 12.10 -5.77
N VAL A 52 -5.66 12.54 -4.76
CA VAL A 52 -6.82 13.42 -4.94
C VAL A 52 -6.39 14.78 -5.50
N LEU A 53 -5.32 15.38 -4.95
CA LEU A 53 -4.78 16.64 -5.47
C LEU A 53 -4.29 16.50 -6.91
N MET A 54 -3.61 15.40 -7.23
CA MET A 54 -3.12 15.12 -8.57
C MET A 54 -4.28 14.94 -9.57
N MET A 55 -5.33 14.22 -9.17
CA MET A 55 -6.56 14.07 -9.96
C MET A 55 -7.20 15.42 -10.27
N LEU A 56 -7.36 16.28 -9.25
CA LEU A 56 -7.88 17.63 -9.44
C LEU A 56 -7.02 18.44 -10.42
N ALA A 57 -5.70 18.41 -10.24
CA ALA A 57 -4.77 19.10 -11.13
C ALA A 57 -4.89 18.62 -12.58
N LEU A 58 -4.98 17.29 -12.81
CA LEU A 58 -5.15 16.72 -14.15
C LEU A 58 -6.47 17.16 -14.81
N ILE A 59 -7.56 17.22 -14.05
CA ILE A 59 -8.86 17.66 -14.56
C ILE A 59 -8.76 19.11 -15.04
N TYR A 60 -8.24 20.01 -14.19
CA TYR A 60 -8.08 21.42 -14.56
C TYR A 60 -7.13 21.62 -15.74
N LEU A 61 -6.03 20.86 -15.78
CA LEU A 61 -5.07 20.91 -16.88
C LEU A 61 -5.70 20.44 -18.20
N SER A 62 -6.55 19.43 -18.15
CA SER A 62 -7.26 18.96 -19.34
C SER A 62 -8.34 19.93 -19.81
N PHE A 63 -9.03 20.60 -18.89
CA PHE A 63 -9.92 21.72 -19.22
C PHE A 63 -9.16 22.86 -19.90
N ALA A 64 -7.98 23.23 -19.38
CA ALA A 64 -7.13 24.24 -20.00
C ALA A 64 -6.71 23.82 -21.42
N ALA A 65 -6.28 22.57 -21.61
CA ALA A 65 -5.95 22.03 -22.93
C ALA A 65 -7.15 22.05 -23.89
N ALA A 66 -8.33 21.63 -23.44
CA ALA A 66 -9.55 21.67 -24.23
C ALA A 66 -9.91 23.10 -24.66
N PHE A 67 -9.74 24.08 -23.77
CA PHE A 67 -10.04 25.48 -24.05
C PHE A 67 -9.08 26.08 -25.08
N LEU A 68 -7.78 25.77 -24.97
CA LEU A 68 -6.77 26.16 -25.95
C LEU A 68 -7.09 25.57 -27.34
N LEU A 69 -7.41 24.28 -27.41
CA LEU A 69 -7.79 23.63 -28.67
C LEU A 69 -9.11 24.18 -29.23
N SER A 70 -10.05 24.56 -28.37
CA SER A 70 -11.35 25.12 -28.77
C SER A 70 -11.20 26.44 -29.52
N THR A 71 -10.14 27.21 -29.29
CA THR A 71 -9.94 28.49 -29.97
C THR A 71 -9.55 28.30 -31.45
N CYS A 72 -8.91 27.18 -31.79
CA CYS A 72 -8.49 26.87 -33.16
C CYS A 72 -9.48 26.00 -33.94
N LEU A 73 -10.11 25.00 -33.31
CA LEU A 73 -10.93 23.99 -34.01
C LEU A 73 -12.44 24.10 -33.72
N GLY A 74 -12.85 25.01 -32.85
CA GLY A 74 -14.20 25.08 -32.33
C GLY A 74 -14.47 24.07 -31.21
N SER A 75 -15.46 24.36 -30.36
CA SER A 75 -15.67 23.66 -29.09
C SER A 75 -15.96 22.16 -29.28
N VAL A 76 -16.76 21.79 -30.27
CA VAL A 76 -17.16 20.39 -30.52
C VAL A 76 -15.96 19.53 -30.89
N ALA A 77 -15.10 20.01 -31.80
CA ALA A 77 -13.92 19.28 -32.23
C ALA A 77 -12.87 19.16 -31.11
N ALA A 78 -12.69 20.23 -30.31
CA ALA A 78 -11.76 20.21 -29.18
C ALA A 78 -12.16 19.20 -28.10
N PHE A 79 -13.45 19.15 -27.71
CA PHE A 79 -13.93 18.15 -26.76
C PHE A 79 -13.84 16.72 -27.32
N SER A 80 -14.07 16.54 -28.62
CA SER A 80 -13.93 15.22 -29.27
C SER A 80 -12.47 14.73 -29.24
N ILE A 81 -11.50 15.60 -29.52
CA ILE A 81 -10.07 15.26 -29.47
C ILE A 81 -9.62 14.94 -28.05
N VAL A 82 -10.03 15.75 -27.07
CA VAL A 82 -9.69 15.52 -25.66
C VAL A 82 -10.33 14.22 -25.15
N GLY A 83 -11.59 13.94 -25.51
CA GLY A 83 -12.25 12.68 -25.21
C GLY A 83 -11.56 11.46 -25.84
N CYS A 84 -11.11 11.58 -27.09
CA CYS A 84 -10.34 10.54 -27.76
C CYS A 84 -8.97 10.33 -27.09
N CYS A 85 -8.32 11.41 -26.64
CA CYS A 85 -7.08 11.35 -25.86
C CYS A 85 -7.27 10.64 -24.51
N TYR A 86 -8.38 10.90 -23.82
CA TYR A 86 -8.74 10.19 -22.60
C TYR A 86 -9.04 8.70 -22.83
N LEU A 87 -9.71 8.34 -23.93
CA LEU A 87 -9.90 6.94 -24.31
C LEU A 87 -8.57 6.24 -24.58
N LEU A 88 -7.65 6.90 -25.28
CA LEU A 88 -6.30 6.38 -25.49
C LEU A 88 -5.54 6.21 -24.18
N LEU A 89 -5.60 7.20 -23.28
CA LEU A 89 -5.03 7.10 -21.93
C LEU A 89 -5.64 5.96 -21.13
N LEU A 90 -6.96 5.73 -21.24
CA LEU A 90 -7.66 4.64 -20.59
C LEU A 90 -7.15 3.28 -21.12
N VAL A 91 -7.03 3.13 -22.43
CA VAL A 91 -6.45 1.92 -23.06
C VAL A 91 -5.01 1.71 -22.60
N LEU A 92 -4.19 2.77 -22.57
CA LEU A 92 -2.82 2.72 -22.05
C LEU A 92 -2.79 2.31 -20.57
N CYS A 93 -3.67 2.86 -19.75
CA CYS A 93 -3.82 2.49 -18.33
C CYS A 93 -4.22 1.03 -18.16
N ILE A 94 -5.12 0.49 -19.00
CA ILE A 94 -5.49 -0.93 -18.96
C ILE A 94 -4.29 -1.82 -19.34
N LEU A 95 -3.48 -1.41 -20.33
CA LEU A 95 -2.27 -2.13 -20.74
C LEU A 95 -1.18 -2.08 -19.66
N PHE A 96 -0.97 -0.91 -19.05
CA PHE A 96 0.02 -0.71 -17.98
C PHE A 96 -0.49 -1.07 -16.58
N ARG A 97 -1.74 -1.52 -16.45
CA ARG A 97 -2.41 -1.94 -15.19
C ARG A 97 -1.53 -2.88 -14.37
N HIS A 98 -0.87 -3.81 -15.04
CA HIS A 98 -0.03 -4.83 -14.43
C HIS A 98 1.25 -4.25 -13.78
N GLN A 99 1.78 -3.14 -14.27
CA GLN A 99 2.98 -2.50 -13.71
C GLN A 99 2.66 -1.47 -12.61
N TRP A 100 1.55 -0.73 -12.75
CA TRP A 100 1.21 0.37 -11.84
C TRP A 100 0.44 -0.06 -10.60
N ILE A 101 -0.45 -1.05 -10.70
CA ILE A 101 -1.33 -1.45 -9.59
C ILE A 101 -0.83 -2.73 -8.93
N GLU A 102 -0.48 -3.76 -9.70
CA GLU A 102 -0.15 -5.06 -9.11
C GLU A 102 1.19 -5.05 -8.37
N ARG A 103 2.23 -4.37 -8.86
CA ARG A 103 3.53 -4.35 -8.16
C ARG A 103 3.49 -3.71 -6.76
N PRO A 104 2.88 -2.53 -6.56
CA PRO A 104 2.73 -1.98 -5.21
C PRO A 104 1.75 -2.78 -4.35
N LEU A 105 0.66 -3.31 -4.92
CA LEU A 105 -0.32 -4.11 -4.18
C LEU A 105 0.27 -5.44 -3.71
N VAL A 106 0.99 -6.15 -4.59
CA VAL A 106 1.65 -7.43 -4.26
C VAL A 106 2.76 -7.22 -3.25
N ARG A 107 3.55 -6.14 -3.35
CA ARG A 107 4.56 -5.80 -2.32
C ARG A 107 3.91 -5.46 -0.98
N PHE A 108 2.79 -4.76 -0.99
CA PHE A 108 2.02 -4.45 0.22
C PHE A 108 1.46 -5.72 0.87
N LEU A 109 0.78 -6.58 0.10
CA LEU A 109 0.29 -7.87 0.58
C LEU A 109 1.42 -8.79 1.04
N ALA A 110 2.53 -8.84 0.31
CA ALA A 110 3.69 -9.64 0.69
C ALA A 110 4.29 -9.15 2.01
N ASN A 111 4.46 -7.84 2.21
CA ASN A 111 4.94 -7.31 3.49
C ASN A 111 3.97 -7.54 4.66
N LEU A 112 2.66 -7.58 4.39
CA LEU A 112 1.64 -7.84 5.41
C LEU A 112 1.62 -9.33 5.82
N PHE A 113 1.77 -10.25 4.87
CA PHE A 113 1.75 -11.70 5.11
C PHE A 113 3.09 -12.29 5.54
N PHE A 114 4.22 -11.80 5.02
CA PHE A 114 5.57 -12.32 5.33
C PHE A 114 6.24 -11.64 6.53
N SER A 115 5.58 -10.68 7.19
CA SER A 115 6.05 -10.17 8.48
C SER A 115 5.79 -11.22 9.57
N LYS A 116 6.62 -12.26 9.61
CA LYS A 116 6.77 -13.20 10.72
C LYS A 116 7.85 -12.73 11.67
#